data_AF-A0A7V8KQU5-F1
#
_entry.id   AF-A0A7V8KQU5-F1
#
_cell.length_a   1.000
_cell.length_b   1.000
_cell.length_c   1.000
_cell.angle_alpha   90.00
_cell.angle_beta   90.00
_cell.angle_gamma   90.00
#
_symmetry.space_group_name_H-M   'P 1'
#
loop_
_entity.id
_entity.type
_entity.pdbx_description
1 polymer ?
#
loop_
_entity_poly.entity_id
_entity_poly.type
_entity_poly.pdbx_seq_one_letter_code
_entity_poly.pdbx_strand_id
1 'polypeptide(L)'
;MTSRVEHKAGRTIEVDWAGKTLRIVDPVTGDSSTAYLFVAVLPFSRYAFVEPTLDMAQNSWLRAHVAMYEWFGGSTPRLVCDNLKTGVIAHPREGEVVLNDAYRGLAEHYSAAVLPGRV
;
A
#
# COMPACT_ATOMS: atom_id res chain seq x y z
N MET A 1 11.48 -3.36 -26.68
CA MET A 1 10.26 -4.18 -26.57
C MET A 1 9.40 -3.60 -25.47
N THR A 2 8.30 -2.93 -25.81
CA THR A 2 7.29 -2.50 -24.83
C THR A 2 6.46 -3.71 -24.44
N SER A 3 6.74 -4.31 -23.29
CA SER A 3 5.87 -5.34 -22.71
C SER A 3 4.58 -4.67 -22.23
N ARG A 4 3.48 -4.88 -22.94
CA ARG A 4 2.16 -4.48 -22.46
C ARG A 4 1.71 -5.53 -21.45
N VAL A 5 1.87 -5.24 -20.17
CA VAL A 5 1.27 -6.06 -19.12
C VAL A 5 -0.23 -5.83 -19.19
N GLU A 6 -0.98 -6.86 -19.58
CA GLU A 6 -2.44 -6.80 -19.54
C GLU A 6 -2.93 -6.94 -18.10
N HIS A 7 -3.53 -5.88 -17.56
CA HIS A 7 -4.21 -5.93 -16.27
C HIS A 7 -5.69 -6.22 -16.51
N LYS A 8 -6.28 -7.14 -15.75
CA LYS A 8 -7.74 -7.30 -15.73
C LYS A 8 -8.31 -6.33 -14.68
N ALA A 9 -9.42 -5.67 -15.01
CA ALA A 9 -10.12 -4.80 -14.07
C ALA A 9 -10.44 -5.53 -12.75
N GLY A 10 -10.26 -4.86 -11.61
CA GLY A 10 -10.58 -5.40 -10.28
C GLY A 10 -9.74 -6.60 -9.84
N ARG A 11 -8.73 -7.04 -10.61
CA ARG A 11 -7.91 -8.20 -10.22
C ARG A 11 -6.76 -7.87 -9.30
N THR A 12 -6.22 -6.66 -9.39
CA THR A 12 -4.99 -6.30 -8.70
C THR A 12 -5.09 -4.88 -8.22
N ILE A 13 -4.53 -4.65 -7.05
CA ILE A 13 -4.19 -3.34 -6.53
C ILE A 13 -2.70 -3.36 -6.16
N GLU A 14 -2.01 -2.26 -6.47
CA GLU A 14 -0.59 -2.08 -6.18
C GLU A 14 -0.46 -0.96 -5.15
N VAL A 15 0.27 -1.21 -4.06
CA VAL A 15 0.42 -0.28 -2.94
C VAL A 15 1.88 -0.04 -2.60
N ASP A 16 2.19 1.20 -2.22
CA ASP A 16 3.53 1.61 -1.82
C ASP A 16 3.53 2.86 -0.91
N TRP A 17 4.64 3.10 -0.23
CA TRP A 17 4.97 4.40 0.32
C TRP A 17 5.70 5.24 -0.72
N ALA A 18 5.21 6.44 -1.02
CA ALA A 18 5.93 7.35 -1.90
C ALA A 18 7.33 7.65 -1.33
N GLY A 19 8.36 7.50 -2.16
CA GLY A 19 9.75 7.76 -1.74
C GLY A 19 10.05 9.22 -1.41
N LYS A 20 9.16 10.16 -1.74
CA LYS A 20 9.26 11.57 -1.35
C LYS A 20 8.29 11.87 -0.22
N THR A 21 8.80 12.51 0.83
CA THR A 21 8.00 13.03 1.93
C THR A 21 7.51 14.45 1.63
N LEU A 22 6.37 14.81 2.21
CA LEU A 22 5.85 16.18 2.20
C LEU A 22 6.13 16.86 3.54
N ARG A 23 6.14 18.19 3.55
CA ARG A 23 6.14 18.99 4.78
C ARG A 23 4.78 19.63 4.95
N ILE A 24 4.10 19.31 6.04
CA ILE A 24 2.88 19.96 6.48
C ILE A 24 3.28 21.08 7.45
N VAL A 25 2.70 22.26 7.27
CA VAL A 25 2.94 23.41 8.14
C VAL A 25 1.62 23.81 8.77
N ASP A 26 1.59 23.91 10.10
CA ASP A 26 0.46 24.47 10.83
C ASP A 26 0.42 25.98 10.55
N PRO A 27 -0.66 26.51 9.95
CA PRO A 27 -0.73 27.92 9.57
C PRO A 27 -0.89 28.87 10.77
N VAL A 28 -1.25 28.34 11.95
CA VAL A 28 -1.48 29.10 13.18
C VAL A 28 -0.22 29.13 14.04
N THR A 29 0.43 27.99 14.26
CA THR A 29 1.63 27.91 15.12
C THR A 29 2.94 28.10 14.34
N GLY A 30 2.92 27.84 13.02
CA GLY A 30 4.13 27.79 12.19
C GLY A 30 4.93 26.50 12.32
N ASP A 31 4.47 25.54 13.14
CA ASP A 31 5.14 24.26 13.31
C ASP A 31 5.09 23.44 12.03
N SER A 32 6.13 22.66 11.77
CA SER A 32 6.19 21.81 10.60
C SER A 32 6.36 20.34 10.97
N SER A 33 5.60 19.48 10.29
CA SER A 33 5.65 18.02 10.42
C SER A 33 5.95 17.38 9.06
N THR A 34 6.70 16.29 9.09
CA THR A 34 6.92 15.45 7.91
C THR A 34 5.71 14.55 7.71
N ALA A 35 5.23 14.46 6.47
CA ALA A 35 4.20 13.53 6.07
C ALA A 35 4.71 12.54 5.03
N TYR A 36 4.26 11.31 5.16
CA TYR A 36 4.53 10.19 4.28
C TYR A 36 3.27 9.88 3.50
N LEU A 37 3.40 9.55 2.22
CA LEU A 37 2.22 9.27 1.38
C LEU A 37 2.10 7.78 1.15
N PHE A 38 1.01 7.19 1.63
CA PHE A 38 0.57 5.89 1.17
C PHE A 38 -0.11 6.08 -0.19
N VAL A 39 0.27 5.26 -1.17
CA VAL A 39 -0.28 5.31 -2.52
C VAL A 39 -0.79 3.93 -2.90
N ALA A 40 -2.00 3.88 -3.44
CA ALA A 40 -2.60 2.68 -3.98
C ALA A 40 -3.14 2.92 -5.40
N VAL A 41 -2.91 1.98 -6.31
CA VAL A 41 -3.31 2.10 -7.71
C VAL A 41 -3.98 0.83 -8.20
N LEU A 42 -5.12 0.98 -8.89
CA LEU A 42 -5.71 -0.06 -9.73
C LEU A 42 -5.06 0.01 -11.13
N PRO A 43 -4.11 -0.87 -11.48
CA PRO A 43 -3.25 -0.69 -12.65
C PRO A 43 -4.00 -0.75 -13.98
N PHE A 44 -5.17 -1.39 -14.02
CA PHE A 44 -6.02 -1.41 -15.23
C PHE A 44 -6.54 -0.03 -15.60
N SER A 45 -7.07 0.73 -14.63
CA SER A 45 -7.69 2.05 -14.86
C SER A 45 -6.76 3.21 -14.52
N ARG A 46 -5.63 2.93 -13.86
CA ARG A 46 -4.76 3.92 -13.20
C ARG A 46 -5.49 4.76 -12.15
N TYR A 47 -6.61 4.25 -11.64
CA TYR A 47 -7.33 4.92 -10.58
C TYR A 47 -6.54 4.79 -9.28
N ALA A 48 -6.21 5.94 -8.69
CA ALA A 48 -5.28 6.02 -7.57
C ALA A 48 -5.95 6.60 -6.33
N PHE A 49 -5.50 6.12 -5.18
CA PHE A 49 -5.80 6.63 -3.86
C PHE A 49 -4.48 7.04 -3.20
N VAL A 50 -4.49 8.17 -2.50
CA VAL A 50 -3.32 8.71 -1.80
C VAL A 50 -3.73 9.18 -0.42
N GLU A 51 -3.06 8.68 0.62
CA GLU A 51 -3.34 9.02 2.02
C GLU A 51 -2.06 9.55 2.69
N PRO A 52 -2.06 10.77 3.24
CA PRO A 52 -0.95 11.28 4.02
C PRO A 52 -0.99 10.75 5.47
N THR A 53 0.16 10.28 5.96
CA THR A 53 0.35 9.82 7.35
C THR A 53 1.54 10.53 8.00
N LEU A 54 1.56 10.59 9.33
CA LEU A 54 2.66 11.21 10.09
C LEU A 54 3.85 10.26 10.31
N ASP A 55 3.66 8.96 10.07
CA ASP A 55 4.69 7.94 10.15
C ASP A 55 4.46 6.82 9.13
N MET A 56 5.47 5.97 8.96
CA MET A 56 5.42 4.76 8.12
C MET A 56 5.29 3.48 8.94
N ALA A 57 4.73 3.55 10.15
CA ALA A 57 4.62 2.42 11.06
C ALA A 57 3.48 1.46 10.64
N GLN A 58 3.51 0.24 11.20
CA GLN A 58 2.54 -0.81 10.87
C GLN A 58 1.08 -0.36 11.09
N ASN A 59 0.78 0.38 12.15
CA ASN A 59 -0.59 0.84 12.40
C ASN A 59 -1.07 1.82 11.30
N SER A 60 -0.23 2.78 10.91
CA SER A 60 -0.52 3.70 9.81
C SER A 60 -0.69 2.97 8.48
N TRP A 61 0.13 1.95 8.23
CA TRP A 61 0.01 1.07 7.06
C TRP A 61 -1.35 0.34 7.00
N LEU A 62 -1.77 -0.28 8.10
CA LEU A 62 -3.04 -1.00 8.17
C LEU A 62 -4.24 -0.05 8.02
N ARG A 63 -4.19 1.12 8.68
CA ARG A 63 -5.25 2.14 8.57
C ARG A 63 -5.38 2.67 7.14
N ALA A 64 -4.26 2.89 6.45
CA ALA A 64 -4.27 3.33 5.06
C ALA A 64 -4.90 2.27 4.13
N HIS A 65 -4.71 0.97 4.38
CA HIS A 65 -5.38 -0.10 3.63
C HIS A 65 -6.89 -0.08 3.84
N VAL A 66 -7.35 0.12 5.07
CA VAL A 66 -8.79 0.22 5.37
C VAL A 66 -9.38 1.40 4.62
N ALA A 67 -8.78 2.59 4.74
CA ALA A 67 -9.23 3.80 4.04
C ALA A 67 -9.24 3.62 2.51
N MET A 68 -8.21 2.95 1.98
CA MET A 68 -8.11 2.60 0.56
C MET A 68 -9.26 1.70 0.10
N TYR A 69 -9.58 0.63 0.83
CA TYR A 69 -10.68 -0.28 0.46
C TYR A 69 -12.04 0.41 0.57
N GLU A 70 -12.24 1.27 1.57
CA GLU A 70 -13.43 2.11 1.69
C GLU A 70 -13.55 3.08 0.51
N TRP A 71 -12.44 3.73 0.12
CA TRP A 71 -12.40 4.66 -1.01
C TRP A 71 -12.72 3.97 -2.34
N PHE A 72 -12.15 2.80 -2.60
CA PHE A 72 -12.44 2.03 -3.82
C PHE A 72 -13.82 1.34 -3.77
N GLY A 73 -14.47 1.30 -2.60
CA GLY A 73 -15.77 0.65 -2.41
C GLY A 73 -15.70 -0.88 -2.51
N GLY A 74 -14.52 -1.48 -2.34
CA GLY A 74 -14.31 -2.92 -2.47
C GLY A 74 -12.84 -3.32 -2.51
N SER A 75 -12.59 -4.64 -2.44
CA SER A 75 -11.24 -5.22 -2.48
C SER A 75 -10.90 -5.84 -3.84
N THR A 76 -9.64 -6.27 -3.98
CA THR A 76 -9.19 -7.08 -5.11
C THR A 76 -8.51 -8.34 -4.57
N PRO A 77 -8.55 -9.48 -5.29
CA PRO A 77 -7.97 -10.73 -4.81
C PRO A 77 -6.43 -10.71 -4.78
N ARG A 78 -5.77 -9.72 -5.38
CA ARG A 78 -4.32 -9.59 -5.43
C ARG A 78 -3.89 -8.21 -4.96
N LEU A 79 -3.25 -8.16 -3.79
CA LEU A 79 -2.62 -6.98 -3.23
C LEU A 79 -1.11 -7.08 -3.45
N VAL A 80 -0.56 -6.23 -4.30
CA VAL A 80 0.89 -6.19 -4.57
C VAL A 80 1.50 -5.08 -3.73
N CYS A 81 2.51 -5.42 -2.95
CA CYS A 81 3.22 -4.46 -2.09
C CYS A 81 4.68 -4.37 -2.53
N ASP A 82 5.15 -3.16 -2.82
CA ASP A 82 6.53 -2.95 -3.27
C ASP A 82 7.50 -2.70 -2.09
N ASN A 83 7.09 -1.90 -1.10
CA ASN A 83 7.92 -1.59 0.07
C ASN A 83 7.56 -2.42 1.29
N LEU A 84 7.98 -3.68 1.25
CA LEU A 84 7.60 -4.69 2.21
C LEU A 84 8.32 -4.59 3.58
N LYS A 85 9.10 -3.55 3.89
CA LYS A 85 9.81 -3.46 5.18
C LYS A 85 8.87 -3.19 6.38
N THR A 86 7.71 -2.58 6.17
CA THR A 86 6.78 -2.25 7.26
C THR A 86 5.82 -3.40 7.61
N GLY A 87 5.54 -4.31 6.68
CA GLY A 87 4.53 -5.38 6.82
C GLY A 87 5.09 -6.81 6.84
N VAL A 88 6.41 -6.99 6.65
CA VAL A 88 7.02 -8.29 6.43
C VAL A 88 8.19 -8.52 7.39
N ILE A 89 8.16 -9.67 8.05
CA ILE A 89 9.17 -10.12 9.02
C ILE A 89 10.40 -10.69 8.30
N ALA A 90 10.24 -11.33 7.13
CA ALA A 90 11.34 -11.83 6.31
C ALA A 90 10.98 -11.88 4.80
N HIS A 91 11.95 -11.49 3.96
CA HIS A 91 11.93 -11.65 2.49
C HIS A 91 12.88 -12.76 2.06
N PRO A 92 12.42 -14.01 1.94
CA PRO A 92 13.26 -15.04 1.34
C PRO A 92 13.43 -14.74 -0.16
N ARG A 93 14.65 -14.95 -0.69
CA ARG A 93 14.98 -14.80 -2.13
C ARG A 93 14.13 -15.70 -3.02
N GLU A 94 13.60 -16.80 -2.47
CA GLU A 94 12.60 -17.68 -3.06
C GLU A 94 11.63 -18.10 -1.94
N GLY A 95 10.32 -17.88 -2.10
CA GLY A 95 9.29 -18.32 -1.14
C GLY A 95 8.16 -17.31 -0.89
N GLU A 96 7.23 -17.69 -0.01
CA GLU A 96 6.12 -16.82 0.41
C GLU A 96 6.62 -15.72 1.36
N VAL A 97 6.07 -14.51 1.18
CA VAL A 97 6.34 -13.36 2.02
C VAL A 97 5.82 -13.63 3.44
N VAL A 98 6.68 -13.55 4.46
CA VAL A 98 6.28 -13.74 5.86
C VAL A 98 5.66 -12.45 6.40
N LEU A 99 4.35 -12.30 6.23
CA LEU A 99 3.58 -11.21 6.82
C LEU A 99 3.55 -11.33 8.34
N ASN A 100 3.53 -10.18 9.04
CA ASN A 100 3.14 -10.17 10.45
C ASN A 100 1.64 -10.51 10.61
N ASP A 101 1.24 -10.94 11.81
CA ASP A 101 -0.12 -11.43 12.08
C ASP A 101 -1.19 -10.39 11.79
N ALA A 102 -0.92 -9.11 12.06
CA ALA A 102 -1.88 -8.05 11.81
C ALA A 102 -2.10 -7.83 10.30
N TYR A 103 -1.04 -7.90 9.49
CA TYR A 103 -1.14 -7.73 8.06
C TYR A 103 -1.74 -8.95 7.37
N ARG A 104 -1.45 -10.16 7.89
CA ARG A 104 -2.16 -11.39 7.51
C ARG A 104 -3.67 -11.28 7.79
N GLY A 105 -4.05 -10.85 9.00
CA GLY A 105 -5.45 -10.69 9.38
C GLY A 105 -6.19 -9.68 8.49
N LEU A 106 -5.53 -8.60 8.08
CA LEU A 106 -6.08 -7.65 7.11
C LEU A 106 -6.29 -8.31 5.74
N ALA A 107 -5.29 -9.03 5.24
CA ALA A 107 -5.37 -9.71 3.96
C ALA A 107 -6.51 -10.75 3.92
N GLU A 108 -6.67 -11.53 5.00
CA GLU A 108 -7.77 -12.48 5.18
C GLU A 108 -9.13 -11.79 5.23
N HIS A 109 -9.26 -10.69 5.99
CA HIS A 109 -10.51 -9.93 6.09
C HIS A 109 -10.99 -9.42 4.72
N TYR A 110 -10.07 -8.96 3.88
CA TYR A 110 -10.39 -8.46 2.53
C TYR A 110 -10.29 -9.52 1.42
N SER A 111 -10.07 -10.79 1.77
CA SER A 111 -9.92 -11.90 0.82
C SER A 111 -8.86 -11.63 -0.26
N ALA A 112 -7.73 -11.04 0.14
CA ALA A 112 -6.65 -10.63 -0.74
C ALA A 112 -5.39 -11.50 -0.51
N ALA A 113 -4.77 -11.96 -1.58
CA ALA A 113 -3.43 -12.54 -1.52
C ALA A 113 -2.39 -11.42 -1.61
N VAL A 114 -1.54 -11.28 -0.58
CA VAL A 114 -0.43 -10.32 -0.57
C VAL A 114 0.74 -10.90 -1.36
N LEU A 115 1.17 -10.18 -2.39
CA LEU A 115 2.29 -10.57 -3.24
C LEU A 115 3.38 -9.50 -3.18
N PRO A 116 4.66 -9.89 -3.26
CA PRO A 116 5.74 -8.93 -3.41
C PRO A 116 5.67 -8.26 -4.78
N GLY A 117 6.07 -6.98 -4.85
CA GLY A 117 6.39 -6.30 -6.10
C GLY A 117 7.48 -7.04 -6.86
N ARG A 118 7.38 -7.06 -8.20
CA ARG A 118 8.47 -7.57 -9.06
C ARG A 118 9.43 -6.41 -9.32
N VAL A 119 10.65 -6.51 -8.81
CA VAL A 119 11.81 -5.72 -9.28
C VAL A 119 12.47 -6.38 -10.47
#